data_AF-A0A7W5D4Y5-F1
#
_entry.id   AF-A0A7W5D4Y5-F1
#
_cell.length_a   1.000
_cell.length_b   1.000
_cell.length_c   1.000
_cell.angle_alpha   90.00
_cell.angle_beta   90.00
_cell.angle_gamma   90.00
#
_symmetry.space_group_name_H-M   'P 1'
#
loop_
_entity.id
_entity.type
_entity.pdbx_description
1 polymer ?
#
loop_
_entity_poly.entity_id
_entity_poly.type
_entity_poly.pdbx_seq_one_letter_code
_entity_poly.pdbx_strand_id
1 'polypeptide(L)'
;MPDSYPLTLNSLVAGCNQKTSRNPILEISEADAQEALDSLKGLSLVTESSGGRAFRYSHNIDGVLKIPSQSIALLTVLMLRGPQTAGELRIASDRMHNFADISSVEAFLEELAERPSGGLVVKLPRLPGARENRWAHLLSGPPAKDLLAAPISSGSHGDSDADSLGELSDLKAKLAQLEGELASMKTLVARICTELGISEIGVDVNRD
;
A
#
# COMPACT_ATOMS: atom_id res chain seq x y z
N MET A 1 -1.67 19.12 13.43
CA MET A 1 -2.47 19.92 14.38
C MET A 1 -3.61 19.06 14.87
N PRO A 2 -3.56 18.56 16.11
CA PRO A 2 -4.62 17.73 16.69
C PRO A 2 -5.99 18.42 16.65
N ASP A 3 -6.01 19.75 16.72
CA ASP A 3 -7.20 20.60 16.82
C ASP A 3 -8.15 20.51 15.62
N SER A 4 -7.69 19.99 14.48
CA SER A 4 -8.52 19.84 13.28
C SER A 4 -9.19 18.48 13.16
N TYR A 5 -8.82 17.50 14.00
CA TYR A 5 -9.37 16.15 13.96
C TYR A 5 -10.64 16.04 14.81
N PRO A 6 -11.70 15.35 14.36
CA PRO A 6 -11.85 14.63 13.08
C PRO A 6 -11.99 15.56 11.87
N LEU A 7 -11.50 15.10 10.72
CA LEU A 7 -11.32 15.91 9.50
C LEU A 7 -12.62 16.04 8.70
N THR A 8 -12.87 17.21 8.09
CA THR A 8 -13.88 17.36 7.02
C THR A 8 -13.32 16.85 5.69
N LEU A 9 -14.19 16.56 4.71
CA LEU A 9 -13.78 16.12 3.37
C LEU A 9 -12.72 17.06 2.76
N ASN A 10 -12.96 18.37 2.78
CA ASN A 10 -12.04 19.37 2.22
C ASN A 10 -10.68 19.35 2.92
N SER A 11 -10.65 19.19 4.24
CA SER A 11 -9.39 19.12 5.00
C SER A 11 -8.63 17.81 4.73
N LEU A 12 -9.35 16.72 4.45
CA LEU A 12 -8.78 15.43 4.08
C LEU A 12 -8.14 15.50 2.68
N VAL A 13 -8.86 16.04 1.68
CA VAL A 13 -8.34 16.25 0.31
C VAL A 13 -7.12 17.17 0.32
N ALA A 14 -7.19 18.29 1.04
CA ALA A 14 -6.05 19.19 1.21
C ALA A 14 -4.85 18.48 1.86
N GLY A 15 -5.11 17.53 2.76
CA GLY A 15 -4.10 16.65 3.35
C GLY A 15 -3.50 15.67 2.36
N CYS A 16 -4.32 15.01 1.54
CA CYS A 16 -3.83 14.08 0.52
C CYS A 16 -2.92 14.76 -0.50
N ASN A 17 -3.28 15.97 -0.94
CA ASN A 17 -2.60 16.71 -2.01
C ASN A 17 -1.43 17.59 -1.52
N GLN A 18 -0.90 17.33 -0.32
CA GLN A 18 0.24 18.09 0.20
C GLN A 18 1.51 17.86 -0.63
N LYS A 19 2.27 18.92 -0.89
CA LYS A 19 3.56 18.84 -1.59
C LYS A 19 4.72 18.33 -0.72
N THR A 20 4.50 18.20 0.59
CA THR A 20 5.53 17.77 1.55
C THR A 20 5.03 16.55 2.31
N SER A 21 5.97 15.68 2.72
CA SER A 21 5.65 14.43 3.42
C SER A 21 4.68 13.52 2.65
N ARG A 22 4.69 13.63 1.32
CA ARG A 22 3.96 12.77 0.38
C ARG A 22 4.93 12.25 -0.67
N ASN A 23 4.85 10.97 -0.96
CA ASN A 23 5.55 10.36 -2.08
C ASN A 23 4.79 9.10 -2.53
N PRO A 24 4.19 9.11 -3.73
CA PRO A 24 4.16 10.20 -4.70
C PRO A 24 3.33 11.41 -4.22
N ILE A 25 3.53 12.58 -4.85
CA ILE A 25 2.62 13.71 -4.70
C ILE A 25 1.36 13.37 -5.51
N LEU A 26 0.19 13.56 -4.92
CA LEU A 26 -1.10 13.22 -5.50
C LEU A 26 -1.93 14.48 -5.79
N GLU A 27 -2.84 14.36 -6.75
CA GLU A 27 -3.92 15.32 -6.99
C GLU A 27 -5.26 14.57 -7.01
N ILE A 28 -5.79 14.31 -5.81
CA ILE A 28 -7.05 13.60 -5.59
C ILE A 28 -8.22 14.60 -5.62
N SER A 29 -9.31 14.24 -6.30
CA SER A 29 -10.55 15.02 -6.30
C SER A 29 -11.42 14.74 -5.06
N GLU A 30 -12.38 15.62 -4.76
CA GLU A 30 -13.34 15.37 -3.66
C GLU A 30 -14.17 14.09 -3.90
N ALA A 31 -14.48 13.75 -5.15
CA ALA A 31 -15.23 12.55 -5.50
C ALA A 31 -14.42 11.27 -5.22
N ASP A 32 -13.17 11.22 -5.66
CA ASP A 32 -12.29 10.07 -5.41
C ASP A 32 -12.04 9.85 -3.91
N ALA A 33 -11.87 10.96 -3.16
CA ALA A 33 -11.71 10.90 -1.71
C ALA A 33 -12.98 10.37 -1.03
N GLN A 34 -14.16 10.75 -1.50
CA GLN A 34 -15.43 10.27 -0.96
C GLN A 34 -15.64 8.78 -1.25
N GLU A 35 -15.34 8.31 -2.46
CA GLU A 35 -15.40 6.89 -2.82
C GLU A 35 -14.45 6.03 -1.97
N ALA A 36 -13.23 6.52 -1.74
CA ALA A 36 -12.28 5.87 -0.85
C ALA A 36 -12.78 5.82 0.60
N LEU A 37 -13.38 6.92 1.10
CA LEU A 37 -13.96 6.96 2.45
C LEU A 37 -15.12 5.97 2.60
N ASP A 38 -15.99 5.85 1.60
CA ASP A 38 -17.10 4.92 1.62
C ASP A 38 -16.61 3.46 1.65
N SER A 39 -15.58 3.14 0.88
CA SER A 39 -14.91 1.84 0.91
C SER A 39 -14.29 1.54 2.29
N LEU A 40 -13.59 2.51 2.89
CA LEU A 40 -12.95 2.36 4.20
C LEU A 40 -13.96 2.28 5.35
N LYS A 41 -15.13 2.92 5.23
CA LYS A 41 -16.26 2.78 6.17
C LYS A 41 -16.79 1.35 6.18
N GLY A 42 -16.92 0.73 5.00
CA GLY A 42 -17.29 -0.70 4.87
C GLY A 42 -16.32 -1.65 5.60
N LEU A 43 -15.04 -1.26 5.70
CA LEU A 43 -14.00 -2.00 6.43
C LEU A 43 -13.88 -1.61 7.91
N SER A 44 -14.75 -0.74 8.42
CA SER A 44 -14.69 -0.17 9.78
C SER A 44 -13.38 0.57 10.10
N LEU A 45 -12.61 0.96 9.07
CA LEU A 45 -11.34 1.70 9.22
C LEU A 45 -11.56 3.21 9.41
N VAL A 46 -12.74 3.70 8.99
CA VAL A 46 -13.15 5.10 9.15
C VAL A 46 -14.51 5.15 9.85
N THR A 47 -14.62 6.05 10.83
CA THR A 47 -15.88 6.41 11.48
C THR A 47 -16.30 7.80 11.03
N GLU A 48 -17.52 7.90 10.52
CA GLU A 48 -18.17 9.15 10.16
C GLU A 48 -19.01 9.64 11.33
N SER A 49 -18.87 10.92 11.65
CA SER A 49 -19.67 11.61 12.65
C SER A 49 -20.36 12.80 12.02
N SER A 50 -21.66 12.90 12.26
CA SER A 50 -22.44 14.09 11.92
C SER A 50 -22.56 14.94 13.19
N GLY A 51 -21.74 15.98 13.28
CA GLY A 51 -21.61 16.82 14.47
C GLY A 51 -21.81 18.32 14.20
N GLY A 52 -22.56 18.68 13.14
CA GLY A 52 -22.78 20.07 12.76
C GLY A 52 -23.18 20.24 11.29
N ARG A 53 -22.64 21.27 10.63
CA ARG A 53 -22.94 21.62 9.22
C ARG A 53 -22.23 20.76 8.16
N ALA A 54 -21.29 19.92 8.57
CA ALA A 54 -20.50 19.09 7.66
C ALA A 54 -20.16 17.74 8.31
N PHE A 55 -20.09 16.70 7.50
CA PHE A 55 -19.58 15.39 7.92
C PHE A 55 -18.12 15.48 8.34
N ARG A 56 -17.77 14.73 9.38
CA ARG A 56 -16.40 14.60 9.87
C ARG A 56 -15.98 13.14 9.94
N TYR A 57 -14.75 12.88 9.56
CA TYR A 57 -14.17 11.56 9.41
C TYR A 57 -13.02 11.36 10.40
N SER A 58 -13.04 10.22 11.08
CA SER A 58 -12.01 9.75 12.00
C SER A 58 -11.52 8.38 11.56
N HIS A 59 -10.23 8.10 11.70
CA HIS A 59 -9.69 6.76 11.58
C HIS A 59 -10.05 5.91 12.81
N ASN A 60 -10.14 4.59 12.60
CA ASN A 60 -10.32 3.56 13.62
C ASN A 60 -9.25 2.45 13.44
N ILE A 61 -8.05 2.85 12.99
CA ILE A 61 -6.97 1.91 12.67
C ILE A 61 -6.44 1.18 13.91
N ASP A 62 -6.48 1.84 15.06
CA ASP A 62 -6.13 1.29 16.37
C ASP A 62 -7.08 0.17 16.79
N GLY A 63 -8.39 0.38 16.63
CA GLY A 63 -9.40 -0.63 16.94
C GLY A 63 -9.34 -1.84 16.01
N VAL A 64 -9.10 -1.60 14.71
CA VAL A 64 -9.06 -2.66 13.69
C VAL A 64 -7.75 -3.44 13.73
N LEU A 65 -6.62 -2.74 13.70
CA LEU A 65 -5.31 -3.39 13.66
C LEU A 65 -4.81 -3.78 15.04
N LYS A 66 -5.35 -3.25 16.15
CA LYS A 66 -4.94 -3.60 17.52
C LYS A 66 -3.41 -3.52 17.73
N ILE A 67 -2.81 -2.46 17.22
CA ILE A 67 -1.38 -2.16 17.36
C ILE A 67 -1.18 -0.89 18.18
N PRO A 68 -0.03 -0.72 18.85
CA PRO A 68 0.23 0.46 19.66
C PRO A 68 0.36 1.72 18.80
N SER A 69 0.12 2.91 19.38
CA SER A 69 0.11 4.19 18.66
C SER A 69 1.46 4.54 18.04
N GLN A 70 2.55 4.07 18.65
CA GLN A 70 3.92 4.10 18.12
C GLN A 70 4.00 3.45 16.74
N SER A 71 3.51 2.23 16.63
CA SER A 71 3.49 1.46 15.40
C SER A 71 2.58 2.08 14.35
N ILE A 72 1.46 2.69 14.77
CA ILE A 72 0.59 3.46 13.87
C ILE A 72 1.34 4.65 13.25
N ALA A 73 2.17 5.36 14.03
CA ALA A 73 2.96 6.48 13.51
C ALA A 73 3.94 6.01 12.40
N LEU A 74 4.65 4.89 12.62
CA LEU A 74 5.56 4.32 11.62
C LEU A 74 4.82 3.87 10.36
N LEU A 75 3.69 3.16 10.54
CA LEU A 75 2.86 2.69 9.44
C LEU A 75 2.29 3.85 8.62
N THR A 76 1.88 4.93 9.29
CA THR A 76 1.40 6.17 8.65
C THR A 76 2.48 6.78 7.75
N VAL A 77 3.73 6.87 8.22
CA VAL A 77 4.83 7.38 7.40
C VAL A 77 5.06 6.50 6.17
N LEU A 78 5.12 5.17 6.36
CA LEU A 78 5.33 4.22 5.27
C LEU A 78 4.22 4.32 4.20
N MET A 79 2.96 4.47 4.62
CA MET A 79 1.84 4.62 3.69
C MET A 79 1.89 5.94 2.90
N LEU A 80 2.36 7.03 3.52
CA LEU A 80 2.37 8.34 2.91
C LEU A 80 3.60 8.60 2.02
N ARG A 81 4.70 7.88 2.26
CA ARG A 81 6.01 8.20 1.67
C ARG A 81 6.71 7.00 1.03
N GLY A 82 6.15 5.81 1.15
CA GLY A 82 6.71 4.57 0.62
C GLY A 82 7.85 4.00 1.47
N PRO A 83 8.68 3.11 0.88
CA PRO A 83 9.71 2.40 1.63
C PRO A 83 10.84 3.30 2.16
N GLN A 84 11.13 3.23 3.46
CA GLN A 84 12.10 4.11 4.12
C GLN A 84 13.04 3.34 5.06
N THR A 85 14.23 3.88 5.34
CA THR A 85 15.10 3.31 6.38
C THR A 85 14.59 3.65 7.79
N ALA A 86 15.04 2.91 8.81
CA ALA A 86 14.65 3.18 10.19
C ALA A 86 15.07 4.60 10.66
N GLY A 87 16.24 5.08 10.20
CA GLY A 87 16.69 6.45 10.48
C GLY A 87 15.78 7.52 9.87
N GLU A 88 15.36 7.33 8.61
CA GLU A 88 14.43 8.24 7.95
C GLU A 88 13.05 8.21 8.59
N LEU A 89 12.56 7.02 8.96
CA LEU A 89 11.29 6.85 9.66
C LEU A 89 11.26 7.60 10.99
N ARG A 90 12.34 7.49 11.79
CA ARG A 90 12.47 8.22 13.05
C ARG A 90 12.32 9.73 12.88
N ILE A 91 12.97 10.29 11.87
CA ILE A 91 12.90 11.74 11.57
C ILE A 91 11.51 12.11 11.06
N ALA A 92 10.93 11.31 10.17
CA ALA A 92 9.64 11.59 9.55
C ALA A 92 8.47 11.45 10.53
N SER A 93 8.58 10.58 11.54
CA SER A 93 7.56 10.36 12.55
C SER A 93 7.64 11.31 13.74
N ASP A 94 8.68 12.15 13.86
CA ASP A 94 8.99 12.95 15.06
C ASP A 94 7.81 13.79 15.57
N ARG A 95 7.01 14.36 14.66
CA ARG A 95 5.80 15.15 15.01
C ARG A 95 4.62 14.30 15.49
N MET A 96 4.61 13.00 15.20
CA MET A 96 3.58 12.05 15.64
C MET A 96 4.00 11.30 16.89
N HIS A 97 5.26 10.86 16.93
CA HIS A 97 5.87 10.16 18.06
C HIS A 97 7.39 10.37 18.05
N ASN A 98 7.95 10.77 19.19
CA ASN A 98 9.39 10.92 19.37
C ASN A 98 10.01 9.60 19.88
N PHE A 99 10.66 8.86 18.98
CA PHE A 99 11.36 7.63 19.32
C PHE A 99 12.75 7.90 19.90
N ALA A 100 13.10 7.17 20.97
CA ALA A 100 14.35 7.36 21.70
C ALA A 100 15.58 7.28 20.77
N ASP A 101 15.68 6.20 19.98
CA ASP A 101 16.78 5.94 19.06
C ASP A 101 16.32 5.11 17.84
N ILE A 102 17.23 4.85 16.90
CA ILE A 102 16.95 4.06 15.69
C ILE A 102 16.62 2.61 16.06
N SER A 103 17.29 2.04 17.06
CA SER A 103 17.07 0.67 17.54
C SER A 103 15.64 0.46 18.03
N SER A 104 15.04 1.46 18.69
CA SER A 104 13.64 1.42 19.13
C SER A 104 12.68 1.36 17.93
N VAL A 105 12.96 2.11 16.86
CA VAL A 105 12.17 2.06 15.63
C VAL A 105 12.28 0.68 14.96
N GLU A 106 13.49 0.13 14.88
CA GLU A 106 13.69 -1.23 14.35
C GLU A 106 12.95 -2.28 15.17
N ALA A 107 12.95 -2.19 16.50
CA ALA A 107 12.22 -3.11 17.35
C ALA A 107 10.70 -3.09 17.08
N PHE A 108 10.09 -1.90 16.95
CA PHE A 108 8.67 -1.79 16.59
C PHE A 108 8.37 -2.31 15.19
N LEU A 109 9.29 -2.15 14.23
CA LEU A 109 9.14 -2.66 12.87
C LEU A 109 9.24 -4.18 12.82
N GLU A 110 10.17 -4.77 13.58
CA GLU A 110 10.30 -6.22 13.70
C GLU A 110 9.04 -6.83 14.34
N GLU A 111 8.53 -6.24 15.42
CA GLU A 111 7.26 -6.67 16.05
C GLU A 111 6.08 -6.59 15.07
N LEU A 112 6.02 -5.52 14.25
CA LEU A 112 5.00 -5.39 13.21
C LEU A 112 5.14 -6.43 12.09
N ALA A 113 6.35 -6.89 11.78
CA ALA A 113 6.61 -7.90 10.77
C ALA A 113 6.31 -9.32 11.28
N GLU A 114 6.64 -9.60 12.54
CA GLU A 114 6.49 -10.92 13.18
C GLU A 114 5.11 -11.13 13.83
N ARG A 115 4.22 -10.15 13.72
CA ARG A 115 2.90 -10.15 14.34
C ARG A 115 2.11 -11.43 14.00
N PRO A 116 1.59 -12.18 15.01
CA PRO A 116 0.92 -13.48 14.78
C PRO A 116 -0.32 -13.42 13.89
N SER A 117 -1.03 -12.29 13.87
CA SER A 117 -2.21 -12.07 13.04
C SER A 117 -1.87 -11.62 11.61
N GLY A 118 -0.61 -11.71 11.20
CA GLY A 118 -0.10 -11.27 9.90
C GLY A 118 0.80 -10.04 10.02
N GLY A 119 1.97 -10.11 9.38
CA GLY A 119 2.92 -9.02 9.30
C GLY A 119 2.33 -7.81 8.55
N LEU A 120 2.51 -6.62 9.12
CA LEU A 120 2.03 -5.36 8.53
C LEU A 120 3.13 -4.60 7.78
N VAL A 121 4.38 -4.98 7.99
CA VAL A 121 5.56 -4.41 7.33
C VAL A 121 6.50 -5.53 6.93
N VAL A 122 7.39 -5.23 6.00
CA VAL A 122 8.44 -6.14 5.53
C VAL A 122 9.76 -5.39 5.39
N LYS A 123 10.84 -6.06 5.78
CA LYS A 123 12.21 -5.59 5.57
C LYS A 123 12.64 -5.92 4.15
N LEU A 124 12.94 -4.90 3.37
CA LEU A 124 13.38 -5.04 1.99
C LEU A 124 14.88 -5.38 1.93
N PRO A 125 15.32 -6.12 0.91
CA PRO A 125 16.74 -6.34 0.68
C PRO A 125 17.47 -5.00 0.46
N ARG A 126 18.73 -4.96 0.88
CA ARG A 126 19.60 -3.78 0.68
C ARG A 126 19.81 -3.56 -0.80
N LEU A 127 19.71 -2.30 -1.21
CA LEU A 127 20.18 -1.89 -2.53
C LEU A 127 21.71 -1.98 -2.59
N PRO A 128 22.29 -2.23 -3.79
CA PRO A 128 23.73 -2.18 -3.98
C PRO A 128 24.32 -0.85 -3.48
N GLY A 129 25.29 -0.92 -2.57
CA GLY A 129 25.94 0.27 -1.98
C GLY A 129 25.19 0.93 -0.81
N ALA A 130 23.94 0.56 -0.52
CA ALA A 130 23.21 1.07 0.63
C ALA A 130 23.70 0.42 1.93
N ARG A 131 23.89 1.21 3.00
CA ARG A 131 24.33 0.73 4.32
C ARG A 131 23.21 0.13 5.17
N GLU A 132 21.99 0.61 4.97
CA GLU A 132 20.82 0.26 5.79
C GLU A 132 19.75 -0.43 4.95
N ASN A 133 18.91 -1.23 5.61
CA ASN A 133 17.71 -1.81 5.00
C ASN A 133 16.58 -0.78 4.98
N ARG A 134 15.69 -0.93 4.00
CA ARG A 134 14.43 -0.18 3.93
C ARG A 134 13.28 -1.07 4.41
N TRP A 135 12.24 -0.46 4.92
CA TRP A 135 11.02 -1.12 5.34
C TRP A 135 9.86 -0.66 4.47
N ALA A 136 8.93 -1.55 4.14
CA ALA A 136 7.70 -1.25 3.41
C ALA A 136 6.48 -1.77 4.17
N HIS A 137 5.32 -1.13 4.01
CA HIS A 137 4.07 -1.66 4.56
C HIS A 137 3.48 -2.74 3.64
N LEU A 138 2.63 -3.61 4.20
CA LEU A 138 1.95 -4.71 3.50
C LEU A 138 0.44 -4.48 3.33
N LEU A 139 -0.09 -3.36 3.82
CA LEU A 139 -1.53 -3.03 3.74
C LEU A 139 -2.07 -2.91 2.30
N SER A 140 -1.22 -2.65 1.30
CA SER A 140 -1.60 -2.61 -0.12
C SER A 140 -1.17 -3.87 -0.87
N GLY A 141 -0.91 -4.96 -0.14
CA GLY A 141 -0.31 -6.19 -0.66
C GLY A 141 1.24 -6.15 -0.65
N PRO A 142 1.89 -7.19 -1.20
CA PRO A 142 3.34 -7.25 -1.28
C PRO A 142 3.91 -6.07 -2.09
N PRO A 143 5.04 -5.48 -1.66
CA PRO A 143 5.65 -4.36 -2.37
C PRO A 143 6.00 -4.75 -3.80
N ALA A 144 5.66 -3.87 -4.75
CA ALA A 144 6.00 -4.03 -6.17
C ALA A 144 7.51 -4.24 -6.36
N LYS A 145 7.89 -5.03 -7.37
CA LYS A 145 9.30 -5.39 -7.62
C LYS A 145 10.18 -4.15 -7.87
N ASP A 146 9.61 -3.09 -8.41
CA ASP A 146 10.35 -1.85 -8.71
C ASP A 146 10.76 -1.12 -7.42
N LEU A 147 9.95 -1.19 -6.36
CA LEU A 147 10.29 -0.67 -5.03
C LEU A 147 11.43 -1.48 -4.36
N LEU A 148 11.61 -2.75 -4.75
CA LEU A 148 12.71 -3.59 -4.28
C LEU A 148 14.05 -3.18 -4.92
N ALA A 149 14.02 -2.59 -6.12
CA ALA A 149 15.21 -2.33 -6.94
C ALA A 149 15.61 -0.84 -7.05
N ALA A 150 14.68 0.11 -6.90
CA ALA A 150 14.96 1.53 -7.09
C ALA A 150 15.29 2.26 -5.78
N PRO A 151 16.35 3.10 -5.72
CA PRO A 151 16.52 4.10 -4.67
C PRO A 151 15.45 5.18 -4.84
N ILE A 152 14.74 5.52 -3.78
CA ILE A 152 13.72 6.57 -3.82
C ILE A 152 14.44 7.92 -3.73
N SER A 153 14.90 8.40 -4.89
CA SER A 153 15.46 9.75 -4.99
C SER A 153 14.37 10.78 -4.71
N SER A 154 14.56 11.56 -3.65
CA SER A 154 13.70 12.72 -3.36
C SER A 154 13.91 13.77 -4.45
N GLY A 155 12.97 13.85 -5.41
CA GLY A 155 12.80 14.97 -6.33
C GLY A 155 13.82 15.11 -7.46
N SER A 156 13.51 14.51 -8.62
CA SER A 156 13.89 15.00 -9.95
C SER A 156 13.15 14.17 -11.00
N HIS A 157 12.00 14.66 -11.48
CA HIS A 157 11.38 14.14 -12.71
C HIS A 157 12.21 14.66 -13.89
N GLY A 158 12.86 13.74 -14.59
CA GLY A 158 13.56 13.99 -15.83
C GLY A 158 13.54 12.71 -16.67
N ASP A 159 12.51 12.61 -17.50
CA ASP A 159 12.48 11.90 -18.78
C ASP A 159 12.86 10.40 -18.79
N SER A 160 11.85 9.52 -18.71
CA SER A 160 11.99 8.08 -18.93
C SER A 160 10.80 7.50 -19.71
N ASP A 161 10.44 8.15 -20.83
CA ASP A 161 9.50 7.58 -21.81
C ASP A 161 10.06 6.32 -22.49
N ALA A 162 11.38 6.14 -22.51
CA ALA A 162 12.04 4.96 -23.08
C ALA A 162 11.95 3.71 -22.18
N ASP A 163 11.92 3.89 -20.85
CA ASP A 163 11.87 2.78 -19.87
C ASP A 163 10.44 2.23 -19.75
N SER A 164 9.46 3.13 -19.78
CA SER A 164 8.02 2.81 -19.77
C SER A 164 7.60 1.91 -20.95
N LEU A 165 8.23 2.05 -22.12
CA LEU A 165 8.01 1.20 -23.30
C LEU A 165 8.61 -0.20 -23.13
N GLY A 166 9.75 -0.31 -22.44
CA GLY A 166 10.39 -1.59 -22.12
C GLY A 166 9.57 -2.40 -21.11
N GLU A 167 9.11 -1.74 -20.05
CA GLU A 167 8.24 -2.36 -19.04
C GLU A 167 6.92 -2.86 -19.64
N LEU A 168 6.30 -2.09 -20.54
CA LEU A 168 5.06 -2.47 -21.24
C LEU A 168 5.28 -3.66 -22.19
N SER A 169 6.45 -3.74 -22.82
CA SER A 169 6.85 -4.88 -23.66
C SER A 169 7.05 -6.15 -22.83
N ASP A 170 7.75 -6.04 -21.69
CA ASP A 170 7.99 -7.15 -20.78
C ASP A 170 6.69 -7.65 -20.12
N LEU A 171 5.77 -6.74 -19.80
CA LEU A 171 4.45 -7.10 -19.27
C LEU A 171 3.62 -7.86 -20.31
N LYS A 172 3.61 -7.40 -21.57
CA LYS A 172 2.94 -8.08 -22.68
C LYS A 172 3.51 -9.47 -22.94
N ALA A 173 4.84 -9.62 -22.87
CA ALA A 173 5.50 -10.92 -23.02
C ALA A 173 5.10 -11.91 -21.91
N LYS A 174 5.06 -11.45 -20.65
CA LYS A 174 4.60 -12.26 -19.51
C LYS A 174 3.13 -12.63 -19.62
N LEU A 175 2.28 -11.72 -20.10
CA LEU A 175 0.85 -11.96 -20.31
C LEU A 175 0.65 -13.04 -21.38
N ALA A 176 1.34 -12.95 -22.51
CA ALA A 176 1.29 -13.96 -23.57
C ALA A 176 1.78 -15.35 -23.09
N GLN A 177 2.81 -15.39 -22.23
CA GLN A 177 3.27 -16.63 -21.62
C GLN A 177 2.21 -17.23 -20.69
N LEU A 178 1.63 -16.41 -19.80
CA LEU A 178 0.60 -16.85 -18.86
C LEU A 178 -0.66 -17.33 -19.58
N GLU A 179 -1.09 -16.66 -20.66
CA GLU A 179 -2.20 -17.10 -21.50
C GLU A 179 -1.92 -18.46 -22.14
N GLY A 180 -0.69 -18.69 -22.61
CA GLY A 180 -0.25 -19.99 -23.14
C GLY A 180 -0.27 -21.10 -22.08
N GLU A 181 0.24 -20.81 -20.89
CA GLU A 181 0.20 -21.74 -19.74
C GLU A 181 -1.25 -22.06 -19.35
N LEU A 182 -2.14 -21.06 -19.30
CA LEU A 182 -3.57 -21.25 -19.02
C LEU A 182 -4.27 -22.08 -20.10
N ALA A 183 -3.95 -21.87 -21.37
CA ALA A 183 -4.49 -22.68 -22.47
C ALA A 183 -4.03 -24.14 -22.37
N SER A 184 -2.76 -24.38 -22.03
CA SER A 184 -2.22 -25.73 -21.83
C SER A 184 -2.86 -26.42 -20.62
N MET A 185 -3.05 -25.70 -19.52
CA MET A 185 -3.68 -26.20 -18.30
C MET A 185 -5.15 -26.52 -18.55
N LYS A 186 -5.89 -25.65 -19.25
CA LYS A 186 -7.29 -25.89 -19.65
C LYS A 186 -7.40 -27.13 -20.54
N THR A 187 -6.49 -27.33 -21.48
CA THR A 187 -6.49 -28.52 -22.35
C THR A 187 -6.23 -29.80 -21.54
N LEU A 188 -5.30 -29.75 -20.58
CA LEU A 188 -4.97 -30.88 -19.72
C LEU A 188 -6.13 -31.21 -18.77
N VAL A 189 -6.75 -30.20 -18.18
CA VAL A 189 -7.95 -30.34 -17.34
C VAL A 189 -9.12 -30.90 -18.16
N ALA A 190 -9.39 -30.38 -19.36
CA ALA A 190 -10.44 -30.92 -20.24
C ALA A 190 -10.19 -32.39 -20.56
N ARG A 191 -8.94 -32.77 -20.86
CA ARG A 191 -8.56 -34.17 -21.08
C ARG A 191 -8.80 -35.04 -19.84
N ILE A 192 -8.36 -34.61 -18.66
CA ILE A 192 -8.60 -35.34 -17.41
C ILE A 192 -10.10 -35.45 -17.09
N CYS A 193 -10.87 -34.37 -17.29
CA CYS A 193 -12.32 -34.38 -17.11
C CYS A 193 -13.01 -35.37 -18.05
N THR A 194 -12.58 -35.46 -19.31
CA THR A 194 -13.09 -36.47 -20.25
C THR A 194 -12.72 -37.91 -19.86
N GLU A 195 -11.50 -38.14 -19.38
CA GLU A 195 -11.06 -39.47 -18.93
C GLU A 195 -11.75 -39.92 -17.63
N LEU A 196 -12.17 -38.97 -16.78
CA LEU A 196 -12.84 -39.24 -15.50
C LEU A 196 -14.38 -39.12 -15.55
N GLY A 197 -14.97 -38.79 -16.69
CA GLY A 197 -16.42 -38.67 -16.85
C GLY A 197 -17.04 -37.50 -16.07
N ILE A 198 -16.25 -36.46 -15.78
CA ILE A 198 -16.68 -35.28 -15.01
C ILE A 198 -17.15 -34.21 -16.00
N SER A 199 -18.41 -33.79 -15.93
CA SER A 199 -18.93 -32.67 -16.72
C SER A 199 -18.27 -31.36 -16.29
N GLU A 200 -17.73 -30.60 -17.25
CA GLU A 200 -17.08 -29.31 -17.03
C GLU A 200 -17.99 -28.38 -16.20
N ILE A 201 -17.47 -27.89 -15.06
CA ILE A 201 -18.11 -26.81 -14.31
C ILE A 201 -17.91 -25.54 -15.14
N GLY A 202 -18.91 -25.21 -15.96
CA GLY A 202 -18.93 -24.01 -16.78
C GLY A 202 -18.79 -22.76 -15.91
N VAL A 203 -17.65 -22.07 -16.04
CA VAL A 203 -17.56 -20.67 -15.64
C VAL A 203 -17.99 -19.86 -16.86
N ASP A 204 -19.29 -19.57 -16.89
CA ASP A 204 -19.93 -18.69 -17.87
C ASP A 204 -19.50 -17.25 -17.56
N VAL A 205 -18.39 -16.80 -18.15
CA VAL A 205 -17.98 -15.38 -18.15
C VAL A 205 -18.34 -14.78 -19.51
N ASN A 206 -19.63 -14.63 -19.78
CA ASN A 206 -20.14 -13.49 -20.53
C ASN A 206 -21.66 -13.39 -20.42
N ARG A 207 -22.15 -12.48 -19.59
CA ARG A 207 -23.48 -11.92 -19.72
C ARG A 207 -23.42 -10.43 -19.38
N ASP A 208 -23.45 -9.66 -20.47
CA ASP A 208 -23.72 -8.22 -20.65
C ASP A 208 -22.86 -7.18 -19.92
#